data_AF-A0A936WID8-F1
#
_entry.id   AF-A0A936WID8-F1
#
_cell.length_a   1.000
_cell.length_b   1.000
_cell.length_c   1.000
_cell.angle_alpha   90.00
_cell.angle_beta   90.00
_cell.angle_gamma   90.00
#
_symmetry.space_group_name_H-M   'P 1'
#
loop_
_entity.id
_entity.type
_entity.pdbx_description
1 polymer ?
#
loop_
_entity_poly.entity_id
_entity_poly.type
_entity_poly.pdbx_seq_one_letter_code
_entity_poly.pdbx_strand_id
1 'polypeptide(L)'
;MDVWVTGLRWDQSPGRAKTPRLQVVDIEEEGGKRSILKVAPLVDWTEERARAYLKERGAPVHPLLEKKLPGGYFYESLGCVLCTTPIGPHESRRAGRWRWFNHESANKECGLHLPSKSLPPAP
;
A
#
# COMPACT_ATOMS: atom_id res chain seq x y z
N MET A 1 21.09 -12.64 4.67
CA MET A 1 20.17 -11.50 4.86
C MET A 1 19.04 -11.66 3.87
N ASP A 2 17.80 -11.59 4.33
CA ASP A 2 16.62 -11.79 3.49
C ASP A 2 16.19 -10.50 2.78
N VAL A 3 15.46 -10.63 1.68
CA VAL A 3 14.98 -9.51 0.87
C VAL A 3 13.46 -9.56 0.75
N TRP A 4 12.81 -8.44 1.03
CA TRP A 4 11.37 -8.26 0.86
C TRP A 4 11.06 -7.22 -0.22
N VAL A 5 10.53 -7.67 -1.35
CA VAL A 5 10.10 -6.78 -2.43
C VAL A 5 8.65 -6.31 -2.22
N THR A 6 8.40 -5.02 -2.37
CA THR A 6 7.08 -4.40 -2.21
C THR A 6 6.67 -3.58 -3.42
N GLY A 7 5.35 -3.46 -3.65
CA GLY A 7 4.77 -2.58 -4.68
C GLY A 7 4.44 -1.17 -4.16
N LEU A 8 5.18 -0.66 -3.16
CA LEU A 8 4.99 0.70 -2.66
C LEU A 8 5.39 1.72 -3.72
N ARG A 9 4.57 2.76 -3.89
CA ARG A 9 4.84 3.88 -4.80
C ARG A 9 4.45 5.21 -4.19
N TRP A 10 5.16 6.27 -4.56
CA TRP A 10 4.94 7.63 -4.07
C TRP A 10 3.56 8.18 -4.46
N ASP A 11 3.03 7.78 -5.62
CA ASP A 11 1.78 8.29 -6.19
C ASP A 11 0.50 7.75 -5.51
N GLN A 12 0.63 6.82 -4.57
CA GLN A 12 -0.51 6.11 -3.99
C GLN A 12 -1.18 6.86 -2.84
N SER A 13 -0.43 7.67 -2.08
CA SER A 13 -0.95 8.52 -1.01
C SER A 13 0.11 9.51 -0.52
N PRO A 14 -0.29 10.63 0.10
CA PRO A 14 0.65 11.58 0.71
C PRO A 14 1.63 10.92 1.69
N GLY A 15 1.14 10.01 2.54
CA GLY A 15 1.99 9.26 3.49
C GLY A 15 3.04 8.35 2.84
N ARG A 16 2.89 7.98 1.57
CA ARG A 16 3.88 7.17 0.83
C ARG A 16 4.90 8.00 0.07
N ALA A 17 4.70 9.31 -0.10
CA ALA A 17 5.54 10.17 -0.95
C ALA A 17 7.03 10.20 -0.57
N LYS A 18 7.38 9.82 0.67
CA LYS A 18 8.77 9.76 1.17
C LYS A 18 9.28 8.33 1.38
N THR A 19 8.59 7.33 0.83
CA THR A 19 9.00 5.91 0.94
C THR A 19 10.40 5.74 0.32
N PRO A 20 11.39 5.20 1.04
CA PRO A 20 12.70 4.92 0.46
C PRO A 20 12.63 3.73 -0.49
N ARG A 21 13.47 3.74 -1.55
CA ARG A 21 13.61 2.60 -2.47
C ARG A 21 14.20 1.37 -1.78
N LEU A 22 15.10 1.59 -0.83
CA LEU A 22 15.79 0.58 -0.04
C LEU A 22 15.69 0.95 1.43
N GLN A 23 15.29 -0.01 2.26
CA GLN A 23 15.19 0.17 3.71
C GLN A 23 15.57 -1.13 4.40
N VAL A 24 16.46 -1.08 5.39
CA VAL A 24 16.62 -2.20 6.31
C VAL A 24 15.50 -2.10 7.35
N VAL A 25 14.70 -3.16 7.44
CA VAL A 25 13.67 -3.29 8.46
C VAL A 25 14.03 -4.44 9.36
N ASP A 26 13.79 -4.26 10.65
CA ASP A 26 14.01 -5.31 11.62
C ASP A 26 12.68 -5.90 12.07
N ILE A 27 12.65 -7.23 12.15
CA ILE A 27 11.48 -7.98 12.61
C ILE A 27 11.87 -8.68 13.91
N GLU A 28 11.02 -8.50 14.92
CA GLU A 28 11.10 -9.27 16.16
C GLU A 28 10.45 -10.64 15.92
N GLU A 29 11.21 -11.71 16.19
CA GLU A 29 10.78 -13.08 16.01
C GLU A 29 11.18 -13.90 17.26
N GLU A 30 10.58 -15.09 17.43
CA GLU A 30 10.97 -15.99 18.51
C GLU A 30 12.42 -16.43 18.31
N GLY A 31 13.30 -16.02 19.23
CA GLY A 31 14.75 -16.26 19.12
C GLY A 31 15.60 -15.05 18.72
N GLY A 32 14.98 -13.87 18.50
CA GLY A 32 15.72 -12.61 18.39
C GLY A 32 15.22 -11.67 17.30
N LYS A 33 16.15 -10.87 16.76
CA LYS A 33 15.88 -9.81 15.79
C LYS A 33 16.44 -10.20 14.43
N ARG A 34 15.59 -10.21 13.40
CA ARG A 34 16.00 -10.51 12.02
C ARG A 34 15.92 -9.24 11.15
N SER A 35 17.03 -8.88 10.52
CA SER A 35 17.08 -7.77 9.58
C SER A 35 16.75 -8.22 8.16
N ILE A 36 15.86 -7.49 7.49
CA ILE A 36 15.40 -7.72 6.12
C ILE A 36 15.65 -6.47 5.29
N LEU A 37 16.20 -6.63 4.09
CA LEU A 37 16.26 -5.55 3.10
C LEU A 37 14.90 -5.44 2.39
N LYS A 38 14.14 -4.41 2.73
CA LYS A 38 12.90 -4.05 2.04
C LYS A 38 13.21 -3.20 0.80
N VAL A 39 12.73 -3.65 -0.35
CA VAL A 39 12.98 -3.04 -1.67
C VAL A 39 11.65 -2.62 -2.30
N ALA A 40 11.54 -1.37 -2.74
CA ALA A 40 10.42 -0.83 -3.48
C ALA A 40 10.89 -0.44 -4.90
N PRO A 41 10.99 -1.39 -5.85
CA PRO A 41 11.56 -1.11 -7.18
C PRO A 41 10.69 -0.17 -8.01
N LEU A 42 9.39 -0.11 -7.72
CA LEU A 42 8.41 0.73 -8.44
C LEU A 42 8.16 2.07 -7.74
N VAL A 43 9.00 2.47 -6.77
CA VAL A 43 8.67 3.56 -5.85
C VAL A 43 8.35 4.89 -6.55
N ASP A 44 9.01 5.16 -7.67
CA ASP A 44 8.90 6.35 -8.51
C ASP A 44 7.97 6.16 -9.72
N TRP A 45 7.29 5.02 -9.84
CA TRP A 45 6.32 4.80 -10.91
C TRP A 45 5.00 5.47 -10.58
N THR A 46 4.41 6.11 -11.58
CA THR A 46 3.01 6.53 -11.54
C THR A 46 2.10 5.35 -11.87
N GLU A 47 0.82 5.50 -11.55
CA GLU A 47 -0.20 4.51 -11.92
C GLU A 47 -0.32 4.34 -13.42
N GLU A 48 -0.28 5.43 -14.18
CA GLU A 48 -0.38 5.39 -15.64
C GLU A 48 0.74 4.52 -16.20
N ARG A 49 1.97 4.70 -15.69
CA ARG A 49 3.12 3.87 -16.05
C ARG A 49 2.91 2.42 -15.66
N ALA A 50 2.45 2.16 -14.43
CA ALA A 50 2.21 0.80 -13.96
C ALA A 50 1.14 0.07 -14.81
N ARG A 51 0.02 0.73 -15.10
CA ARG A 51 -1.06 0.18 -15.94
C ARG A 51 -0.64 -0.02 -17.38
N ALA A 52 0.11 0.93 -17.96
CA ALA A 52 0.66 0.79 -19.30
C ALA A 52 1.58 -0.43 -19.39
N TYR A 53 2.46 -0.61 -18.41
CA TYR A 53 3.36 -1.76 -18.34
C TYR A 53 2.61 -3.08 -18.20
N LEU A 54 1.59 -3.15 -17.32
CA LEU A 54 0.75 -4.35 -17.19
C LEU A 54 0.07 -4.72 -18.51
N LYS A 55 -0.46 -3.72 -19.22
CA LYS A 55 -1.09 -3.90 -20.54
C LYS A 55 -0.10 -4.36 -21.60
N GLU A 56 1.06 -3.72 -21.70
CA GLU A 56 2.14 -4.09 -22.64
C GLU A 56 2.58 -5.54 -22.43
N ARG A 57 2.67 -5.97 -21.16
CA ARG A 57 3.13 -7.32 -20.80
C ARG A 57 2.02 -8.36 -20.76
N GLY A 58 0.77 -7.98 -21.02
CA GLY A 58 -0.37 -8.90 -20.91
C GLY A 58 -0.52 -9.49 -19.51
N ALA A 59 -0.09 -8.76 -18.47
CA ALA A 59 -0.15 -9.24 -17.10
C ALA A 59 -1.61 -9.23 -16.59
N PRO A 60 -2.09 -10.30 -15.93
CA PRO A 60 -3.45 -10.36 -15.44
C PRO A 60 -3.69 -9.32 -14.35
N VAL A 61 -4.87 -8.69 -14.39
CA VAL A 61 -5.33 -7.71 -13.39
C VAL A 61 -6.48 -8.32 -12.59
N HIS A 62 -6.58 -7.96 -11.31
CA HIS A 62 -7.68 -8.45 -10.48
C HIS A 62 -9.03 -7.94 -11.00
N PRO A 63 -10.06 -8.80 -11.22
CA PRO A 63 -11.32 -8.40 -11.87
C PRO A 63 -12.05 -7.23 -11.19
N LEU A 64 -11.92 -7.08 -9.87
CA LEU A 64 -12.51 -5.94 -9.14
C LEU A 64 -11.96 -4.58 -9.60
N LEU A 65 -10.70 -4.49 -10.04
CA LEU A 65 -10.10 -3.24 -10.52
C LEU A 65 -10.64 -2.82 -11.89
N GLU A 66 -11.29 -3.73 -12.62
CA GLU A 66 -11.91 -3.48 -13.92
C GLU A 66 -13.44 -3.33 -13.81
N LYS A 67 -14.01 -3.74 -12.67
CA LYS A 67 -15.44 -3.71 -12.42
C LYS A 67 -15.94 -2.28 -12.25
N LYS A 68 -16.88 -1.89 -13.12
CA LYS A 68 -17.69 -0.67 -12.95
C LYS A 68 -18.90 -0.98 -12.07
N LEU A 69 -19.19 -0.11 -11.11
CA LEU A 69 -20.36 -0.23 -10.23
C LEU A 69 -21.40 0.86 -10.56
N PRO A 70 -22.68 0.65 -10.20
CA PRO A 70 -23.71 1.68 -10.34
C PRO A 70 -23.28 2.99 -9.67
N GLY A 71 -23.68 4.13 -10.23
CA GLY A 71 -23.30 5.44 -9.68
C GLY A 71 -21.86 5.87 -9.95
N GLY A 72 -21.13 5.16 -10.82
CA GLY A 72 -19.77 5.52 -11.20
C GLY A 72 -18.70 5.14 -10.17
N TYR A 73 -19.06 4.32 -9.18
CA TYR A 73 -18.12 3.76 -8.21
C TYR A 73 -17.23 2.69 -8.86
N PHE A 74 -16.00 2.56 -8.37
CA PHE A 74 -15.01 1.59 -8.84
C PHE A 74 -14.00 1.22 -7.75
N TYR A 75 -13.23 0.14 -7.93
CA TYR A 75 -12.13 -0.20 -7.02
C TYR A 75 -10.79 0.24 -7.60
N GLU A 76 -9.98 0.90 -6.78
CA GLU A 76 -8.65 1.39 -7.16
C GLU A 76 -7.53 0.84 -6.26
N SER A 77 -7.84 0.48 -5.01
CA SER A 77 -6.88 -0.13 -4.08
C SER A 77 -7.57 -1.25 -3.31
N LEU A 78 -7.00 -2.46 -3.37
CA LEU A 78 -7.55 -3.65 -2.73
C LEU A 78 -6.77 -4.04 -1.47
N GLY A 79 -7.49 -4.60 -0.50
CA GLY A 79 -6.96 -5.20 0.73
C GLY A 79 -7.93 -6.24 1.27
N CYS A 80 -8.01 -6.41 2.59
CA CYS A 80 -8.99 -7.31 3.20
C CYS A 80 -10.43 -6.89 2.89
N VAL A 81 -11.34 -7.86 2.84
CA VAL A 81 -12.75 -7.67 2.47
C VAL A 81 -13.47 -6.62 3.33
N LEU A 82 -13.21 -6.59 4.64
CA LEU A 82 -13.82 -5.64 5.58
C LEU A 82 -13.13 -4.24 5.57
N CYS A 83 -11.97 -4.12 4.93
CA CYS A 83 -11.15 -2.90 4.95
C CYS A 83 -11.06 -2.24 3.57
N THR A 84 -11.88 -2.67 2.61
CA THR A 84 -11.86 -2.22 1.21
C THR A 84 -13.28 -1.88 0.76
N THR A 85 -13.44 -0.67 0.24
CA THR A 85 -14.67 -0.20 -0.40
C THR A 85 -14.37 0.33 -1.79
N PRO A 86 -15.36 0.38 -2.68
CA PRO A 86 -15.22 1.17 -3.90
C PRO A 86 -15.11 2.66 -3.56
N ILE A 87 -14.59 3.42 -4.51
CA ILE A 87 -14.42 4.87 -4.45
C ILE A 87 -15.19 5.54 -5.59
N GLY A 88 -15.62 6.78 -5.36
CA GLY A 88 -16.22 7.63 -6.38
C GLY A 88 -15.17 8.40 -7.22
N PRO A 89 -15.61 9.08 -8.30
CA PRO A 89 -14.71 9.77 -9.26
C PRO A 89 -13.79 10.85 -8.68
N HIS A 90 -14.16 11.44 -7.55
CA HIS A 90 -13.42 12.56 -6.94
C HIS A 90 -12.68 12.16 -5.66
N GLU A 91 -12.71 10.88 -5.31
CA GLU A 91 -12.02 10.39 -4.12
C GLU A 91 -10.58 10.02 -4.44
N SER A 92 -9.69 10.15 -3.44
CA SER A 92 -8.32 9.68 -3.60
C SER A 92 -8.26 8.17 -3.86
N ARG A 93 -7.22 7.73 -4.55
CA ARG A 93 -7.05 6.34 -5.00
C ARG A 93 -7.05 5.30 -3.88
N ARG A 94 -6.70 5.71 -2.65
CA ARG A 94 -6.73 4.85 -1.45
C ARG A 94 -7.87 5.20 -0.48
N ALA A 95 -8.79 6.11 -0.83
CA ALA A 95 -9.92 6.49 0.04
C ALA A 95 -10.79 5.28 0.44
N GLY A 96 -10.86 4.26 -0.43
CA GLY A 96 -11.60 3.04 -0.15
C GLY A 96 -10.96 2.15 0.93
N ARG A 97 -9.72 2.43 1.34
CA ARG A 97 -8.98 1.69 2.37
C ARG A 97 -9.21 2.31 3.74
N TRP A 98 -9.66 1.51 4.70
CA TRP A 98 -9.92 1.96 6.08
C TRP A 98 -10.85 3.20 6.15
N ARG A 99 -11.87 3.22 5.28
CA ARG A 99 -12.85 4.32 5.16
C ARG A 99 -13.50 4.66 6.52
N TRP A 100 -13.79 3.63 7.31
CA TRP A 100 -14.48 3.69 8.62
C TRP A 100 -13.55 3.94 9.81
N PHE A 101 -12.23 4.01 9.61
CA PHE A 101 -11.30 4.30 10.71
C PHE A 101 -11.28 5.80 10.97
N ASN A 102 -11.72 6.20 12.18
CA ASN A 102 -11.79 7.58 12.66
C ASN A 102 -10.43 8.16 13.09
N HIS A 103 -9.32 7.55 12.69
CA HIS A 103 -7.99 8.09 12.98
C HIS A 103 -7.70 9.22 11.99
N GLU A 104 -7.58 10.44 12.51
CA GLU A 104 -7.04 11.60 11.78
C GLU A 104 -5.56 11.33 11.51
N SER A 105 -5.24 10.70 10.38
CA SER A 105 -3.89 10.85 9.86
C SER A 105 -3.92 10.78 8.34
N ALA A 106 -3.18 11.70 7.73
CA ALA A 106 -2.77 11.63 6.32
C ALA A 106 -1.90 10.38 6.00
N ASN A 107 -1.72 9.48 6.99
CA ASN A 107 -0.83 8.34 7.03
C ASN A 107 -1.57 7.03 7.35
N LYS A 108 -2.80 6.83 6.84
CA LYS A 108 -3.49 5.54 6.92
C LYS A 108 -2.66 4.49 6.15
N GLU A 109 -1.87 3.72 6.87
CA GLU A 109 -0.98 2.71 6.30
C GLU A 109 -1.16 1.35 6.98
N CYS A 110 -0.89 0.28 6.22
CA CYS A 110 -0.99 -1.07 6.74
C CYS A 110 0.14 -1.34 7.74
N GLY A 111 -0.16 -2.08 8.81
CA GLY A 111 0.82 -2.50 9.82
C GLY A 111 2.04 -3.21 9.24
N LEU A 112 1.91 -3.85 8.07
CA LEU A 112 3.03 -4.44 7.32
C LEU A 112 4.14 -3.43 7.02
N HIS A 113 3.80 -2.15 6.82
CA HIS A 113 4.75 -1.14 6.37
C HIS A 113 5.12 -0.13 7.44
N LEU A 114 4.52 -0.23 8.63
CA LEU A 114 4.94 0.58 9.76
C LEU A 114 6.35 0.13 10.18
N PRO A 115 7.23 1.07 10.56
CA PRO A 115 8.46 0.72 11.25
C PRO A 115 8.12 -0.16 12.45
N SER A 116 8.97 -1.14 12.78
CA SER A 116 8.89 -1.84 14.06
C SER A 116 8.81 -0.77 15.15
N LYS A 117 7.72 -0.77 15.93
CA LYS A 117 7.53 0.23 16.98
C LYS A 117 8.79 0.26 17.86
N SER A 118 9.41 1.43 18.01
CA SER A 118 9.84 1.81 19.35
C SER A 118 8.56 1.83 20.18
N LEU A 119 8.36 0.80 21.01
CA LEU A 119 7.22 0.73 21.92
C LEU A 119 7.13 2.07 22.69
N PRO A 120 5.95 2.70 22.82
CA PRO A 120 5.81 3.74 23.83
C PRO A 120 6.18 3.14 25.20
N PRO A 121 6.82 3.90 26.11
CA PRO A 121 7.10 3.40 27.45
C PRO A 121 5.77 2.95 28.08
N ALA A 122 5.80 1.78 28.72
CA ALA A 122 4.70 1.30 29.54
C ALA A 122 4.33 2.36 30.60
N PRO A 123 3.06 2.42 31.05
CA PRO A 123 2.64 3.36 32.09
C PRO A 123 3.46 3.23 33.38
#